data_AF-A0A7S2GVX7-F1
#
_entry.id   AF-A0A7S2GVX7-F1
#
_cell.length_a   1.000
_cell.length_b   1.000
_cell.length_c   1.000
_cell.angle_alpha   90.00
_cell.angle_beta   90.00
_cell.angle_gamma   90.00
#
_symmetry.space_group_name_H-M   'P 1'
#
loop_
_entity.id
_entity.type
_entity.pdbx_description
1 polymer ?
#
loop_
_entity_poly.entity_id
_entity_poly.type
_entity_poly.pdbx_seq_one_letter_code
_entity_poly.pdbx_strand_id
1 'polypeptide(L)'
;AKPKAEDGKEEDENLVLKVLPFVSIYFIGALSMELPQAVSVYYTTNTVLTLAQTNLVKNSLRQEIPGYDEFEKTGKFPESAFDDVLMASTPAPTNLHEAALRGNVAFIKDLYEGDAAKGVEPGEFDINAWDEKEIAPIGYAVACGHVDAVKYFLEKGANVQVMDGQKNTLLHYA
;
A
#
# COMPACT_ATOMS: atom_id res chain seq x y z
N ALA A 1 21.03 -15.33 4.13
CA ALA A 1 22.15 -14.61 3.48
C ALA A 1 21.61 -14.00 2.19
N LYS A 2 21.50 -12.66 2.13
CA LYS A 2 21.14 -11.94 0.90
C LYS A 2 22.24 -12.20 -0.15
N PRO A 3 21.92 -12.55 -1.41
CA PRO A 3 22.93 -12.55 -2.45
C PRO A 3 23.28 -11.09 -2.75
N LYS A 4 24.52 -10.70 -2.41
CA LYS A 4 25.20 -9.55 -2.99
C LYS A 4 25.68 -9.98 -4.37
N ALA A 5 25.05 -9.50 -5.43
CA ALA A 5 25.59 -9.62 -6.78
C ALA A 5 25.01 -8.50 -7.67
N GLU A 6 25.91 -7.73 -8.31
CA GLU A 6 25.70 -7.01 -9.59
C GLU A 6 25.11 -5.58 -9.63
N ASP A 7 25.14 -4.80 -8.54
CA ASP A 7 24.73 -3.38 -8.55
C ASP A 7 25.49 -2.51 -9.60
N GLY A 8 26.75 -2.84 -9.90
CA GLY A 8 27.58 -2.06 -10.83
C GLY A 8 27.40 -2.35 -12.31
N LYS A 9 26.72 -3.44 -12.70
CA LYS A 9 26.46 -3.76 -14.12
C LYS A 9 25.09 -3.27 -14.58
N GLU A 10 24.08 -3.33 -13.71
CA GLU A 10 22.73 -2.88 -14.04
C GLU A 10 22.66 -1.36 -14.28
N GLU A 11 23.44 -0.56 -13.54
CA GLU A 11 23.49 0.89 -13.74
C GLU A 11 24.12 1.26 -15.10
N ASP A 12 25.22 0.60 -15.48
CA ASP A 12 25.91 0.82 -16.76
C ASP A 12 25.08 0.32 -17.95
N GLU A 13 24.43 -0.84 -17.85
CA GLU A 13 23.50 -1.34 -18.88
C GLU A 13 22.28 -0.42 -19.05
N ASN A 14 21.75 0.12 -17.96
CA ASN A 14 20.68 1.13 -17.99
C ASN A 14 21.14 2.45 -18.62
N LEU A 15 22.37 2.89 -18.35
CA LEU A 15 22.96 4.08 -18.97
C LEU A 15 23.16 3.89 -20.47
N VAL A 16 23.70 2.74 -20.89
CA VAL A 16 23.83 2.37 -22.30
C VAL A 16 22.45 2.38 -22.95
N LEU A 17 21.44 1.69 -22.41
CA LEU A 17 20.09 1.65 -22.98
C LEU A 17 19.35 3.00 -22.96
N LYS A 18 19.72 3.93 -22.07
CA LYS A 18 19.22 5.32 -22.05
C LYS A 18 19.90 6.20 -23.10
N VAL A 19 21.19 6.00 -23.39
CA VAL A 19 21.98 6.85 -24.29
C VAL A 19 22.00 6.31 -25.74
N LEU A 20 21.97 4.99 -25.93
CA LEU A 20 21.91 4.30 -27.22
C LEU A 20 20.81 4.80 -28.17
N PRO A 21 19.55 5.08 -27.73
CA PRO A 21 18.52 5.65 -28.61
C PRO A 21 18.95 6.99 -29.20
N PHE A 22 19.56 7.88 -28.41
CA PHE A 22 19.96 9.20 -28.89
C PHE A 22 21.14 9.10 -29.87
N VAL A 23 22.10 8.21 -29.64
CA VAL A 23 23.24 8.06 -30.56
C VAL A 23 22.86 7.27 -31.82
N SER A 24 22.05 6.22 -31.69
CA SER A 24 21.72 5.33 -32.80
C SER A 24 20.62 5.87 -33.72
N ILE A 25 19.62 6.62 -33.26
CA ILE A 25 18.57 7.15 -34.15
C ILE A 25 19.12 8.16 -35.15
N TYR A 26 19.99 9.08 -34.72
CA TYR A 26 20.58 10.08 -35.63
C TYR A 26 21.60 9.43 -36.57
N PHE A 27 22.42 8.50 -36.07
CA PHE A 27 23.42 7.80 -36.88
C PHE A 27 22.76 6.88 -37.92
N ILE A 28 21.81 6.04 -37.53
CA ILE A 28 21.15 5.10 -38.43
C ILE A 28 20.14 5.83 -39.35
N GLY A 29 19.50 6.90 -38.86
CA GLY A 29 18.66 7.77 -39.69
C GLY A 29 19.44 8.42 -40.83
N ALA A 30 20.63 8.98 -40.53
CA ALA A 30 21.54 9.52 -41.54
C ALA A 30 22.02 8.44 -42.53
N LEU A 31 22.35 7.25 -42.04
CA LEU A 31 22.79 6.12 -42.88
C LEU A 31 21.68 5.60 -43.80
N SER A 32 20.40 5.70 -43.38
CA SER A 32 19.24 5.29 -44.17
C SER A 32 18.90 6.25 -45.32
N MET A 33 19.26 7.53 -45.21
CA MET A 33 19.09 8.50 -46.30
C MET A 33 20.09 8.27 -47.45
N GLU A 34 21.27 7.74 -47.13
CA GLU A 34 22.34 7.46 -48.10
C GLU A 34 22.19 6.07 -48.77
N LEU A 35 21.56 5.10 -48.09
CA LEU A 35 21.46 3.71 -48.55
C LEU A 35 20.02 3.15 -48.41
N PRO A 36 19.26 3.03 -49.52
CA PRO A 36 17.89 2.51 -49.50
C PRO A 36 17.76 1.09 -48.90
N GLN A 37 18.83 0.30 -48.96
CA GLN A 37 18.90 -1.06 -48.41
C GLN A 37 19.00 -1.07 -46.88
N ALA A 38 19.56 -0.01 -46.28
CA ALA A 38 19.75 0.12 -44.83
C ALA A 38 18.47 0.53 -44.07
N VAL A 39 17.43 0.95 -44.81
CA VAL A 39 16.12 1.32 -44.24
C VAL A 39 15.49 0.14 -43.47
N SER A 40 15.60 -1.08 -44.00
CA SER A 40 15.11 -2.29 -43.30
C SER A 40 15.82 -2.51 -41.96
N VAL A 41 17.15 -2.33 -41.95
CA VAL A 41 17.98 -2.45 -40.75
C VAL A 41 17.56 -1.41 -39.71
N TYR A 42 17.36 -0.15 -40.12
CA TYR A 42 16.85 0.91 -39.24
C TYR A 42 15.55 0.53 -38.52
N TYR A 43 14.55 0.01 -39.25
CA TYR A 43 13.28 -0.40 -38.66
C TYR A 43 13.45 -1.60 -37.71
N THR A 44 14.29 -2.57 -38.06
CA THR A 44 14.56 -3.71 -37.17
C THR A 44 15.29 -3.30 -35.89
N THR A 45 16.26 -2.37 -35.96
CA THR A 45 16.96 -1.89 -34.77
C THR A 45 16.05 -1.06 -33.88
N ASN A 46 15.20 -0.20 -34.45
CA ASN A 46 14.26 0.60 -33.68
C ASN A 46 13.19 -0.25 -32.99
N THR A 47 12.69 -1.30 -33.65
CA THR A 47 11.71 -2.22 -33.05
C THR A 47 12.34 -3.00 -31.89
N VAL A 48 13.55 -3.52 -32.04
CA VAL A 48 14.27 -4.19 -30.94
C VAL A 48 14.54 -3.23 -29.78
N LEU A 49 14.97 -2.00 -30.08
CA LEU A 49 15.27 -0.99 -29.07
C LEU A 49 14.01 -0.56 -28.30
N THR A 50 12.93 -0.25 -28.99
CA THR A 50 11.65 0.12 -28.36
C THR A 50 11.09 -1.02 -27.52
N LEU A 51 11.23 -2.27 -27.97
CA LEU A 51 10.80 -3.45 -27.21
C LEU A 51 11.65 -3.64 -25.95
N ALA A 52 12.97 -3.43 -26.03
CA ALA A 52 13.87 -3.45 -24.87
C ALA A 52 13.52 -2.35 -23.86
N GLN A 53 13.32 -1.12 -24.33
CA GLN A 53 12.91 0.02 -23.49
C GLN A 53 11.56 -0.23 -22.82
N THR A 54 10.59 -0.76 -23.56
CA THR A 54 9.26 -1.08 -23.02
C THR A 54 9.35 -2.14 -21.93
N ASN A 55 10.19 -3.17 -22.12
CA ASN A 55 10.41 -4.20 -21.12
C ASN A 55 11.12 -3.66 -19.88
N LEU A 56 12.11 -2.78 -20.03
CA LEU A 56 12.76 -2.11 -18.90
C LEU A 56 11.76 -1.31 -18.07
N VAL A 57 11.00 -0.41 -18.71
CA VAL A 57 10.00 0.42 -18.02
C VAL A 57 8.93 -0.46 -17.36
N LYS A 58 8.47 -1.52 -18.04
CA LYS A 58 7.56 -2.50 -17.42
C LYS A 58 8.17 -3.11 -16.17
N ASN A 59 9.40 -3.59 -16.22
CA ASN A 59 10.04 -4.21 -15.06
C ASN A 59 10.24 -3.23 -13.91
N SER A 60 10.63 -1.97 -14.19
CA SER A 60 10.73 -0.93 -13.16
C SER A 60 9.38 -0.65 -12.52
N LEU A 61 8.31 -0.46 -13.31
CA LEU A 61 6.97 -0.21 -12.78
C LEU A 61 6.42 -1.40 -11.97
N ARG A 62 6.76 -2.64 -12.35
CA ARG A 62 6.36 -3.85 -11.60
C ARG A 62 6.94 -3.87 -10.19
N GLN A 63 8.19 -3.42 -10.04
CA GLN A 63 8.87 -3.38 -8.75
C GLN A 63 8.30 -2.30 -7.81
N GLU A 64 7.73 -1.23 -8.37
CA GLU A 64 7.11 -0.15 -7.58
C GLU A 64 5.73 -0.54 -7.02
N ILE A 65 5.04 -1.52 -7.63
CA ILE A 65 3.70 -1.92 -7.20
C ILE A 65 3.81 -3.02 -6.13
N PRO A 66 3.42 -2.76 -4.88
CA PRO A 66 3.46 -3.77 -3.82
C PRO A 66 2.52 -4.95 -4.16
N GLY A 67 3.03 -6.18 -4.00
CA GLY A 67 2.27 -7.39 -4.26
C GLY A 67 2.07 -7.77 -5.74
N TYR A 68 2.78 -7.11 -6.68
CA TYR A 68 2.64 -7.40 -8.11
C TYR A 68 3.08 -8.84 -8.48
N ASP A 69 4.08 -9.39 -7.80
CA ASP A 69 4.52 -10.78 -7.99
C ASP A 69 3.43 -11.81 -7.69
N GLU A 70 2.57 -11.52 -6.71
CA GLU A 70 1.41 -12.35 -6.37
C GLU A 70 0.30 -12.20 -7.40
N PHE A 71 0.11 -11.00 -7.93
CA PHE A 71 -0.82 -10.75 -9.03
C PHE A 71 -0.44 -11.52 -10.30
N GLU A 72 0.85 -11.60 -10.67
CA GLU A 72 1.26 -12.38 -11.85
C GLU A 72 0.97 -13.88 -11.70
N LYS A 73 1.06 -14.42 -10.48
CA LYS A 73 0.80 -15.85 -10.21
C LYS A 73 -0.68 -16.17 -10.10
N THR A 74 -1.46 -15.29 -9.48
CA THR A 74 -2.84 -15.59 -9.06
C THR A 74 -3.90 -14.83 -9.86
N GLY A 75 -3.51 -13.80 -10.61
CA GLY A 75 -4.40 -12.88 -11.31
C GLY A 75 -5.16 -11.91 -10.40
N LYS A 76 -4.84 -11.88 -9.09
CA LYS A 76 -5.46 -10.99 -8.10
C LYS A 76 -4.39 -10.32 -7.25
N PHE A 77 -4.60 -9.05 -6.93
CA PHE A 77 -3.74 -8.36 -5.98
C PHE A 77 -4.01 -8.89 -4.56
N PRO A 78 -2.98 -8.99 -3.69
CA PRO A 78 -3.20 -9.31 -2.30
C PRO A 78 -4.08 -8.25 -1.63
N GLU A 79 -4.98 -8.69 -0.75
CA GLU A 79 -5.88 -7.79 -0.02
C GLU A 79 -5.08 -6.77 0.81
N SER A 80 -3.94 -7.19 1.38
CA SER A 80 -3.04 -6.34 2.15
C SER A 80 -2.33 -5.26 1.33
N ALA A 81 -2.14 -5.42 0.01
CA ALA A 81 -1.52 -4.39 -0.81
C ALA A 81 -2.42 -3.15 -0.94
N PHE A 82 -3.74 -3.33 -0.86
CA PHE A 82 -4.66 -2.21 -0.81
C PHE A 82 -4.71 -1.56 0.56
N ASP A 83 -4.53 -2.33 1.63
CA ASP A 83 -4.47 -1.80 2.99
C ASP A 83 -3.31 -0.80 3.14
N ASP A 84 -2.12 -1.10 2.62
CA ASP A 84 -0.98 -0.18 2.68
C ASP A 84 -1.24 1.14 1.94
N VAL A 85 -1.88 1.08 0.76
CA VAL A 85 -2.24 2.28 -0.02
C VAL A 85 -3.35 3.08 0.67
N LEU A 86 -4.33 2.40 1.27
CA LEU A 86 -5.38 3.03 2.08
C LEU A 86 -4.78 3.70 3.32
N MET A 87 -3.81 3.06 3.96
CA MET A 87 -3.10 3.59 5.14
C MET A 87 -2.16 4.74 4.78
N ALA A 88 -1.61 4.80 3.57
CA ALA A 88 -0.84 5.94 3.09
C ALA A 88 -1.72 7.18 2.80
N SER A 89 -2.97 6.96 2.39
CA SER A 89 -3.93 8.05 2.10
C SER A 89 -4.73 8.50 3.31
N THR A 90 -4.86 7.66 4.34
CA THR A 90 -5.63 7.99 5.55
C THR A 90 -4.68 8.22 6.72
N PRO A 91 -4.80 9.35 7.44
CA PRO A 91 -3.97 9.56 8.63
C PRO A 91 -4.20 8.40 9.61
N ALA A 92 -3.13 8.02 10.31
CA ALA A 92 -3.22 7.03 11.38
C ALA A 92 -4.31 7.45 12.37
N PRO A 93 -5.16 6.52 12.83
CA PRO A 93 -6.24 6.85 13.74
C PRO A 93 -5.66 7.50 15.00
N THR A 94 -6.20 8.65 15.41
CA THR A 94 -5.69 9.36 16.59
C THR A 94 -6.33 8.84 17.87
N ASN A 95 -7.60 8.40 17.76
CA ASN A 95 -8.45 8.01 18.88
C ASN A 95 -8.91 6.57 18.78
N LEU A 96 -9.25 5.98 19.94
CA LEU A 96 -9.79 4.62 20.03
C LEU A 96 -11.13 4.46 19.29
N HIS A 97 -11.95 5.50 19.25
CA HIS A 97 -13.21 5.53 18.50
C HIS A 97 -13.00 5.39 16.99
N GLU A 98 -12.00 6.08 16.45
CA GLU A 98 -11.67 6.01 15.02
C GLU A 98 -11.06 4.65 14.66
N ALA A 99 -10.23 4.10 15.53
CA ALA A 99 -9.69 2.76 15.37
C ALA A 99 -10.80 1.69 15.38
N ALA A 100 -11.80 1.85 16.26
CA ALA A 100 -12.97 0.98 16.33
C ALA A 100 -13.87 1.09 15.09
N LEU A 101 -14.08 2.31 14.58
CA LEU A 101 -14.81 2.57 13.32
C LEU A 101 -14.15 1.88 12.13
N ARG A 102 -12.81 1.88 12.07
CA ARG A 102 -12.04 1.24 10.98
C ARG A 102 -11.83 -0.26 11.19
N GLY A 103 -12.16 -0.80 12.37
CA GLY A 103 -11.88 -2.20 12.72
C GLY A 103 -10.39 -2.52 12.88
N ASN A 104 -9.53 -1.52 13.12
CA ASN A 104 -8.09 -1.71 13.22
C ASN A 104 -7.69 -2.30 14.58
N VAL A 105 -7.81 -3.62 14.70
CA VAL A 105 -7.50 -4.36 15.93
C VAL A 105 -6.03 -4.23 16.33
N ALA A 106 -5.11 -4.15 15.36
CA ALA A 106 -3.69 -3.97 15.63
C ALA A 106 -3.44 -2.65 16.35
N PHE A 107 -4.03 -1.55 15.84
CA PHE A 107 -3.91 -0.25 16.50
C PHE A 107 -4.57 -0.22 17.89
N ILE A 108 -5.74 -0.86 18.05
CA ILE A 108 -6.42 -0.98 19.34
C ILE A 108 -5.55 -1.74 20.37
N LYS A 109 -4.82 -2.77 19.91
CA LYS A 109 -3.85 -3.51 20.73
C LYS A 109 -2.64 -2.66 21.06
N ASP A 110 -2.03 -2.02 20.07
CA ASP A 110 -0.88 -1.14 20.24
C ASP A 110 -1.16 -0.03 21.28
N LEU A 111 -2.35 0.57 21.22
CA LEU A 111 -2.81 1.60 22.17
C LEU A 111 -2.92 1.09 23.62
N TYR A 112 -3.38 -0.15 23.79
CA TYR A 112 -3.69 -0.70 25.11
C TYR A 112 -2.50 -1.44 25.75
N GLU A 113 -1.71 -2.13 24.95
CA GLU A 113 -0.51 -2.86 25.39
C GLU A 113 0.71 -1.94 25.48
N GLY A 114 0.64 -0.76 24.85
CA GLY A 114 1.51 0.37 25.10
C GLY A 114 2.87 0.26 24.42
N ASP A 115 2.87 0.33 23.09
CA ASP A 115 4.10 0.56 22.33
C ASP A 115 4.30 2.07 22.09
N ALA A 116 5.09 2.69 22.96
CA ALA A 116 5.47 4.11 22.94
C ALA A 116 6.22 4.55 21.65
N ALA A 117 6.52 3.63 20.73
CA ALA A 117 7.25 3.89 19.48
C ALA A 117 6.46 4.75 18.47
N LYS A 118 5.13 4.88 18.62
CA LYS A 118 4.27 5.67 17.73
C LYS A 118 3.87 7.04 18.29
N GLY A 119 4.47 7.49 19.40
CA GLY A 119 4.20 8.81 19.98
C GLY A 119 2.81 8.96 20.60
N VAL A 120 2.13 7.85 20.89
CA VAL A 120 0.87 7.83 21.63
C VAL A 120 1.17 7.43 23.07
N GLU A 121 0.75 8.25 24.04
CA GLU A 121 1.04 7.98 25.45
C GLU A 121 0.29 6.73 25.92
N PRO A 122 1.00 5.66 26.32
CA PRO A 122 0.37 4.45 26.81
C PRO A 122 -0.23 4.72 28.19
N GLY A 123 -1.56 4.65 28.30
CA GLY A 123 -2.24 4.67 29.60
C GLY A 123 -3.37 5.68 29.77
N GLU A 124 -3.70 6.50 28.78
CA GLU A 124 -4.81 7.49 28.91
C GLU A 124 -6.12 7.10 28.21
N PHE A 125 -6.13 6.01 27.42
CA PHE A 125 -7.33 5.61 26.69
C PHE A 125 -8.21 4.66 27.51
N ASP A 126 -9.28 5.22 28.07
CA ASP A 126 -10.36 4.43 28.67
C ASP A 126 -11.13 3.68 27.56
N ILE A 127 -11.27 2.36 27.70
CA ILE A 127 -12.06 1.51 26.80
C ILE A 127 -13.53 1.96 26.75
N ASN A 128 -14.01 2.60 27.82
CA ASN A 128 -15.36 3.11 27.94
C ASN A 128 -15.44 4.63 27.70
N ALA A 129 -14.39 5.26 27.17
CA ALA A 129 -14.38 6.69 26.91
C ALA A 129 -15.55 7.10 26.01
N TRP A 130 -16.21 8.20 26.34
CA TRP A 130 -17.25 8.78 25.49
C TRP A 130 -16.66 9.83 24.57
N ASP A 131 -17.03 9.77 23.29
CA ASP A 131 -16.76 10.84 22.32
C ASP A 131 -17.79 11.98 22.46
N GLU A 132 -17.67 13.04 21.66
CA GLU A 132 -18.61 14.17 21.61
C GLU A 132 -20.07 13.77 21.37
N LYS A 133 -20.30 12.58 20.81
CA LYS A 133 -21.64 11.99 20.57
C LYS A 133 -22.14 11.12 21.72
N GLU A 134 -21.41 11.05 22.83
CA GLU A 134 -21.66 10.15 23.97
C GLU A 134 -21.61 8.67 23.59
N ILE A 135 -20.88 8.32 22.53
CA ILE A 135 -20.73 6.94 22.04
C ILE A 135 -19.41 6.37 22.55
N ALA A 136 -19.45 5.15 23.11
CA ALA A 136 -18.25 4.38 23.44
C ALA A 136 -17.61 3.74 22.19
N PRO A 137 -16.28 3.47 22.18
CA PRO A 137 -15.58 2.90 21.03
C PRO A 137 -16.21 1.59 20.53
N ILE A 138 -16.67 0.74 21.46
CA ILE A 138 -17.35 -0.51 21.13
C ILE A 138 -18.64 -0.29 20.31
N GLY A 139 -19.32 0.84 20.47
CA GLY A 139 -20.51 1.20 19.68
C GLY A 139 -20.20 1.35 18.20
N TYR A 140 -19.08 1.97 17.85
CA TYR A 140 -18.63 2.06 16.46
C TYR A 140 -18.22 0.71 15.89
N ALA A 141 -17.50 -0.11 16.67
CA ALA A 141 -17.13 -1.45 16.23
C ALA A 141 -18.36 -2.35 15.98
N VAL A 142 -19.40 -2.24 16.81
CA VAL A 142 -20.68 -2.95 16.63
C VAL A 142 -21.43 -2.42 15.41
N ALA A 143 -21.59 -1.10 15.28
CA ALA A 143 -22.30 -0.49 14.15
C ALA A 143 -21.68 -0.82 12.79
N CYS A 144 -20.35 -0.98 12.74
CA CYS A 144 -19.61 -1.37 11.55
C CYS A 144 -19.47 -2.90 11.37
N GLY A 145 -19.93 -3.71 12.33
CA GLY A 145 -19.86 -5.17 12.26
C GLY A 145 -18.44 -5.76 12.43
N HIS A 146 -17.51 -5.03 13.04
CA HIS A 146 -16.14 -5.47 13.25
C HIS A 146 -16.02 -6.45 14.43
N VAL A 147 -16.41 -7.70 14.19
CA VAL A 147 -16.48 -8.77 15.19
C VAL A 147 -15.19 -8.94 15.99
N ASP A 148 -14.03 -8.86 15.33
CA ASP A 148 -12.73 -9.07 16.01
C ASP A 148 -12.37 -7.91 16.93
N ALA A 149 -12.71 -6.67 16.56
CA ALA A 149 -12.58 -5.52 17.44
C ALA A 149 -13.53 -5.61 18.64
N VAL A 150 -14.80 -6.03 18.41
CA VAL A 150 -15.78 -6.23 19.48
C VAL A 150 -15.32 -7.30 20.47
N LYS A 151 -14.81 -8.44 19.98
CA LYS A 151 -14.25 -9.50 20.85
C LYS A 151 -13.13 -8.95 21.71
N TYR A 152 -12.20 -8.21 21.13
CA TYR A 152 -11.09 -7.63 21.86
C TYR A 152 -11.57 -6.64 22.95
N PHE A 153 -12.52 -5.76 22.63
CA PHE A 153 -13.11 -4.86 23.63
C PHE A 153 -13.79 -5.61 24.78
N LEU A 154 -14.53 -6.69 24.49
CA LEU A 154 -15.16 -7.52 25.51
C LEU A 154 -14.14 -8.26 26.38
N GLU A 155 -13.06 -8.78 25.81
CA GLU A 155 -11.96 -9.41 26.54
C GLU A 155 -11.30 -8.46 27.54
N LYS A 156 -11.22 -7.17 27.18
CA LYS A 156 -10.67 -6.12 28.06
C LYS A 156 -11.69 -5.51 29.03
N GLY A 157 -12.93 -6.02 29.07
CA GLY A 157 -13.94 -5.59 30.02
C GLY A 157 -14.74 -4.34 29.63
N ALA A 158 -14.90 -4.09 28.32
CA ALA A 158 -15.76 -3.01 27.83
C ALA A 158 -17.20 -3.17 28.36
N ASN A 159 -17.80 -2.05 28.78
CA ASN A 159 -19.18 -2.04 29.22
C ASN A 159 -20.12 -2.17 28.01
N VAL A 160 -20.97 -3.21 28.04
CA VAL A 160 -21.90 -3.54 26.96
C VAL A 160 -23.24 -2.80 27.11
N GLN A 161 -23.51 -2.23 28.28
CA GLN A 161 -24.75 -1.51 28.60
C GLN A 161 -24.61 0.00 28.39
N VAL A 162 -23.63 0.43 27.60
CA VAL A 162 -23.45 1.86 27.30
C VAL A 162 -24.61 2.33 26.41
N MET A 163 -25.10 3.52 26.73
CA MET A 163 -26.13 4.21 25.97
C MET A 163 -25.51 5.47 25.34
N ASP A 164 -25.87 5.75 24.09
CA ASP A 164 -25.55 7.03 23.46
C ASP A 164 -26.46 8.16 23.99
N GLY A 165 -26.23 9.40 23.53
CA GLY A 165 -27.06 10.55 23.88
C GLY A 165 -28.52 10.45 23.39
N GLN A 166 -28.84 9.48 22.53
CA GLN A 166 -30.19 9.15 22.07
C GLN A 166 -30.81 7.98 22.85
N LYS A 167 -30.13 7.46 23.87
CA LYS A 167 -30.51 6.28 24.66
C LYS A 167 -30.53 4.96 23.86
N ASN A 168 -29.84 4.91 22.73
CA ASN A 168 -29.60 3.69 21.98
C ASN A 168 -28.52 2.87 22.71
N THR A 169 -28.83 1.61 22.99
CA THR A 169 -27.85 0.64 23.50
C THR A 169 -27.05 0.02 22.35
N LEU A 170 -25.95 -0.68 22.65
CA LEU A 170 -25.18 -1.42 21.63
C LEU A 170 -26.03 -2.37 20.79
N LEU A 171 -27.08 -2.97 21.37
CA LEU A 171 -28.00 -3.85 20.65
C LEU A 171 -28.79 -3.12 19.55
N HIS A 172 -28.99 -1.81 19.65
CA HIS A 172 -29.64 -1.03 18.60
C HIS A 172 -28.76 -0.87 17.35
N TYR A 173 -27.44 -1.03 17.49
CA TYR A 173 -26.47 -0.90 16.40
C TYR A 173 -26.08 -2.22 15.75
N ALA A 174 -26.39 -3.36 16.38
CA ALA A 174 -26.09 -4.71 15.89
C ALA A 174 -27.15 -5.21 14.90
#